data_AF-A0A970DBB5-F1
#
_entry.id   AF-A0A970DBB5-F1
#
_cell.length_a   1.000
_cell.length_b   1.000
_cell.length_c   1.000
_cell.angle_alpha   90.00
_cell.angle_beta   90.00
_cell.angle_gamma   90.00
#
_symmetry.space_group_name_H-M   'P 1'
#
loop_
_entity.id
_entity.type
_entity.pdbx_description
1 polymer ?
#
loop_
_entity_poly.entity_id
_entity_poly.type
_entity_poly.pdbx_seq_one_letter_code
_entity_poly.pdbx_strand_id
1 'polypeptide(L)'
;MQLLKLARSNHFVALMLILGIVLILLLGIILIITYNPAALGFPPPSYNTNKIYQFEPWHFSVGELEVSFDEGGIVVPLFNRYNRQEGVVLLGNGHYRGGGAGLEEGFAPAGLFLIIDPDHLEQLRGDIIFMPVEDEEIREATEKILAQQPGLPAIWSRTIPLAFSPEEGSFYYHFISEEGEPLFPPTQPVKRTTLFSALLFYLLVFILIMLIIYAFSLDYSPSRYWESLLETPPRATTLVAVPLVLALAFAGEMLSLLERWPGWFAGVVYLFTVLLLLLPARLGYMEYPDLGVRRETLRNGYVIAVFAAAVLTAATMYRPAAGSPPDPAALAALILAGLVTALGRELVWHGFIQTTLVRKLGTVWGFLATVVLVGLLHLACLASFQPWLLSYPFGWLELLLEPGLAAVLGFLYLRTENILSCTLLHAWILLLPQIW
;
A
#
# COMPACT_ATOMS: atom_id res chain seq x y z
N MET A 1 -6.38 -11.74 36.22
CA MET A 1 -5.07 -12.36 36.53
C MET A 1 -5.12 -13.90 36.68
N GLN A 2 -6.15 -14.49 37.30
CA GLN A 2 -6.32 -15.95 37.38
C GLN A 2 -6.66 -16.62 36.02
N LEU A 3 -7.49 -16.00 35.19
CA LEU A 3 -7.82 -16.47 33.82
C LEU A 3 -6.58 -16.58 32.91
N LEU A 4 -5.66 -15.62 32.98
CA LEU A 4 -4.39 -15.63 32.23
C LEU A 4 -3.44 -16.75 32.68
N LYS A 5 -3.47 -17.12 33.96
CA LYS A 5 -2.71 -18.27 34.49
C LYS A 5 -3.32 -19.60 34.02
N LEU A 6 -4.64 -19.70 33.97
CA LEU A 6 -5.34 -20.88 33.45
C LEU A 6 -5.19 -21.06 31.94
N ALA A 7 -5.20 -19.97 31.17
CA ALA A 7 -4.96 -20.00 29.74
C ALA A 7 -3.54 -20.49 29.39
N ARG A 8 -2.54 -20.24 30.24
CA ARG A 8 -1.18 -20.78 30.07
C ARG A 8 -1.11 -22.30 30.25
N SER A 9 -2.06 -22.92 30.96
CA SER A 9 -2.07 -24.36 31.22
C SER A 9 -3.11 -25.13 30.40
N ASN A 10 -4.04 -24.43 29.73
CA ASN A 10 -5.12 -25.05 28.96
C ASN A 10 -5.37 -24.30 27.64
N HIS A 11 -4.97 -24.92 26.53
CA HIS A 11 -5.13 -24.39 25.16
C HIS A 11 -6.60 -24.09 24.82
N PHE A 12 -7.56 -24.84 25.37
CA PHE A 12 -8.98 -24.58 25.15
C PHE A 12 -9.42 -23.25 25.79
N VAL A 13 -8.96 -22.96 27.02
CA VAL A 13 -9.28 -21.69 27.70
C VAL A 13 -8.60 -20.52 26.98
N ALA A 14 -7.36 -20.71 26.51
CA ALA A 14 -6.68 -19.72 25.69
C ALA A 14 -7.45 -19.43 24.39
N LEU A 15 -7.90 -20.47 23.68
CA LEU A 15 -8.69 -20.35 22.46
C LEU A 15 -10.00 -19.60 22.71
N MET A 16 -10.74 -19.93 23.78
CA MET A 16 -11.99 -19.24 24.13
C MET A 16 -11.78 -17.75 24.41
N LEU A 17 -10.69 -17.38 25.09
CA LEU A 17 -10.35 -15.97 25.32
C LEU A 17 -9.99 -15.25 24.03
N ILE A 18 -9.18 -15.87 23.17
CA ILE A 18 -8.82 -15.30 21.86
C ILE A 18 -10.08 -15.10 21.01
N LEU A 19 -10.97 -16.08 20.95
CA LEU A 19 -12.22 -15.97 20.20
C LEU A 19 -13.10 -14.83 20.73
N GLY A 20 -13.18 -14.65 22.05
CA GLY A 20 -13.85 -13.52 22.66
C GLY A 20 -13.25 -12.16 22.25
N ILE A 21 -11.92 -12.05 22.24
CA ILE A 21 -11.22 -10.83 21.78
C ILE A 21 -11.47 -10.59 20.29
N VAL A 22 -11.40 -11.64 19.47
CA VAL A 22 -11.68 -11.59 18.02
C VAL A 22 -13.09 -11.06 17.77
N LEU A 23 -14.10 -11.54 18.52
CA LEU A 23 -15.47 -11.06 18.39
C LEU A 23 -15.61 -9.57 18.72
N ILE A 24 -14.93 -9.10 19.77
CA ILE A 24 -14.93 -7.68 20.16
C ILE A 24 -14.25 -6.83 19.07
N LEU A 25 -13.13 -7.29 18.52
CA LEU A 25 -12.43 -6.60 17.43
C LEU A 25 -13.29 -6.51 16.17
N LEU A 26 -13.96 -7.60 15.79
CA LEU A 26 -14.88 -7.62 14.67
C LEU A 26 -16.04 -6.64 14.87
N LEU A 27 -16.62 -6.58 16.08
CA LEU A 27 -17.65 -5.60 16.40
C LEU A 27 -17.12 -4.17 16.25
N GLY A 28 -15.91 -3.90 16.74
CA GLY A 28 -15.25 -2.60 16.59
C GLY A 28 -15.02 -2.21 15.12
N ILE A 29 -14.56 -3.15 14.31
CA ILE A 29 -14.38 -2.95 12.85
C ILE A 29 -15.72 -2.62 12.18
N ILE A 30 -16.78 -3.39 12.48
CA ILE A 30 -18.11 -3.16 11.92
C ILE A 30 -18.64 -1.78 12.34
N LEU A 31 -18.41 -1.37 13.60
CA LEU A 31 -18.81 -0.07 14.10
C LEU A 31 -18.12 1.06 13.33
N ILE A 32 -16.80 0.96 13.12
CA ILE A 32 -16.03 1.96 12.36
C ILE A 32 -16.58 2.09 10.94
N ILE A 33 -16.77 0.97 10.23
CA ILE A 33 -17.29 0.97 8.85
C ILE A 33 -18.70 1.58 8.79
N THR A 34 -19.56 1.27 9.77
CA THR A 34 -20.95 1.75 9.81
C THR A 34 -21.03 3.27 10.02
N TYR A 35 -20.18 3.83 10.89
CA TYR A 35 -20.18 5.27 11.17
C TYR A 35 -19.31 6.09 10.22
N ASN A 36 -18.28 5.48 9.63
CA ASN A 36 -17.39 6.16 8.70
C ASN A 36 -16.94 5.20 7.57
N PRO A 37 -17.78 4.99 6.56
CA PRO A 37 -17.47 4.06 5.47
C PRO A 37 -16.25 4.49 4.64
N ALA A 38 -15.94 5.80 4.60
CA ALA A 38 -14.77 6.33 3.91
C ALA A 38 -13.44 5.85 4.53
N ALA A 39 -13.45 5.37 5.77
CA ALA A 39 -12.26 4.84 6.45
C ALA A 39 -11.67 3.58 5.79
N LEU A 40 -12.47 2.86 5.00
CA LEU A 40 -12.03 1.61 4.39
C LEU A 40 -11.12 1.86 3.18
N GLY A 41 -11.31 2.98 2.46
CA GLY A 41 -10.68 3.20 1.16
C GLY A 41 -11.26 2.26 0.09
N PHE A 42 -10.77 2.39 -1.13
CA PHE A 42 -11.17 1.53 -2.25
C PHE A 42 -10.03 1.42 -3.27
N PRO A 43 -10.07 0.44 -4.19
CA PRO A 43 -9.07 0.35 -5.26
C PRO A 43 -9.00 1.66 -6.07
N PRO A 44 -7.81 2.20 -6.42
CA PRO A 44 -7.71 3.42 -7.22
C PRO A 44 -8.58 3.35 -8.47
N PRO A 45 -9.41 4.37 -8.72
CA PRO A 45 -10.36 4.34 -9.82
C PRO A 45 -9.62 4.52 -11.14
N SER A 46 -9.99 3.71 -12.14
CA SER A 46 -9.71 4.01 -13.54
C SER A 46 -10.84 4.89 -14.08
N TYR A 47 -10.49 6.06 -14.59
CA TYR A 47 -11.44 6.99 -15.18
C TYR A 47 -11.51 6.78 -16.70
N ASN A 48 -12.74 6.68 -17.21
CA ASN A 48 -13.02 6.71 -18.64
C ASN A 48 -13.38 8.13 -19.07
N THR A 49 -12.83 8.55 -20.21
CA THR A 49 -13.06 9.86 -20.80
C THR A 49 -13.62 9.67 -22.20
N ASN A 50 -14.94 9.67 -22.31
CA ASN A 50 -15.64 9.38 -23.58
C ASN A 50 -16.13 10.66 -24.27
N LYS A 51 -15.95 11.82 -23.64
CA LYS A 51 -16.48 13.10 -24.09
C LYS A 51 -15.48 14.20 -23.77
N ILE A 52 -15.27 15.10 -24.73
CA ILE A 52 -14.43 16.28 -24.58
C ILE A 52 -15.27 17.48 -25.02
N TYR A 53 -15.28 18.52 -24.19
CA TYR A 53 -16.04 19.72 -24.46
C TYR A 53 -15.15 20.95 -24.40
N GLN A 54 -15.49 21.97 -25.17
CA GLN A 54 -15.01 23.32 -25.01
C GLN A 54 -15.99 24.09 -24.12
N PHE A 55 -15.47 24.95 -23.24
CA PHE A 55 -16.26 25.82 -22.40
C PHE A 55 -15.87 27.29 -22.63
N GLU A 56 -16.86 28.18 -22.50
CA GLU A 56 -16.69 29.64 -22.55
C GLU A 56 -16.01 30.17 -21.28
N PRO A 57 -15.61 31.46 -21.20
CA PRO A 57 -14.91 31.98 -20.02
C PRO A 57 -15.62 31.65 -18.71
N TRP A 58 -14.90 31.04 -17.77
CA TRP A 58 -15.49 30.47 -16.56
C TRP A 58 -14.69 30.85 -15.32
N HIS A 59 -15.42 31.42 -14.35
CA HIS A 59 -14.90 31.86 -13.06
C HIS A 59 -15.67 31.16 -11.96
N PHE A 60 -14.97 30.45 -11.10
CA PHE A 60 -15.60 29.71 -9.99
C PHE A 60 -14.63 29.56 -8.82
N SER A 61 -15.18 29.20 -7.66
CA SER A 61 -14.38 28.92 -6.47
C SER A 61 -14.71 27.54 -5.88
N VAL A 62 -13.67 26.85 -5.42
CA VAL A 62 -13.75 25.54 -4.78
C VAL A 62 -12.94 25.58 -3.49
N GLY A 63 -13.65 25.68 -2.35
CA GLY A 63 -13.01 25.90 -1.06
C GLY A 63 -12.25 27.22 -1.02
N GLU A 64 -10.93 27.15 -0.84
CA GLU A 64 -10.03 28.32 -0.82
C GLU A 64 -9.41 28.63 -2.20
N LEU A 65 -9.68 27.80 -3.22
CA LEU A 65 -9.17 27.98 -4.58
C LEU A 65 -10.17 28.78 -5.40
N GLU A 66 -9.74 29.92 -5.95
CA GLU A 66 -10.42 30.68 -6.98
C GLU A 66 -9.77 30.38 -8.33
N VAL A 67 -10.60 30.08 -9.33
CA VAL A 67 -10.18 29.68 -10.68
C VAL A 67 -10.85 30.59 -11.70
N SER A 68 -10.08 31.04 -12.69
CA SER A 68 -10.49 32.00 -13.70
C SER A 68 -9.92 31.62 -15.06
N PHE A 69 -10.75 31.14 -15.98
CA PHE A 69 -10.38 30.88 -17.36
C PHE A 69 -10.93 32.00 -18.25
N ASP A 70 -10.13 33.03 -18.52
CA ASP A 70 -10.63 34.26 -19.17
C ASP A 70 -10.93 34.06 -20.66
N GLU A 71 -10.28 33.10 -21.31
CA GLU A 71 -10.48 32.76 -22.73
C GLU A 71 -11.32 31.48 -22.93
N GLY A 72 -11.79 30.87 -21.83
CA GLY A 72 -12.38 29.53 -21.84
C GLY A 72 -11.32 28.43 -21.96
N GLY A 73 -11.74 27.23 -22.32
CA GLY A 73 -10.83 26.08 -22.37
C GLY A 73 -11.52 24.77 -22.73
N ILE A 74 -10.89 23.66 -22.38
CA ILE A 74 -11.38 22.30 -22.59
C ILE A 74 -11.77 21.68 -21.25
N VAL A 75 -12.97 21.13 -21.16
CA VAL A 75 -13.46 20.35 -20.02
C VAL A 75 -13.69 18.90 -20.42
N VAL A 76 -13.10 18.00 -19.66
CA VAL A 76 -13.23 16.55 -19.85
C VAL A 76 -13.87 15.96 -18.60
N PRO A 77 -15.14 15.51 -18.65
CA PRO A 77 -15.73 14.77 -17.56
C PRO A 77 -15.06 13.42 -17.35
N LEU A 78 -14.78 13.11 -16.08
CA LEU A 78 -14.19 11.86 -15.63
C LEU A 78 -15.31 10.92 -15.18
N PHE A 79 -15.45 9.78 -15.86
CA PHE A 79 -16.45 8.77 -15.50
C PHE A 79 -15.78 7.57 -14.84
N ASN A 80 -16.35 7.09 -13.75
CA ASN A 80 -15.92 5.83 -13.15
C ASN A 80 -16.35 4.62 -13.99
N ARG A 81 -15.94 3.43 -13.55
CA ARG A 81 -16.31 2.15 -14.19
C ARG A 81 -17.83 1.89 -14.31
N TYR A 82 -18.65 2.58 -13.52
CA TYR A 82 -20.11 2.49 -13.56
C TYR A 82 -20.75 3.60 -14.41
N ASN A 83 -19.94 4.33 -15.18
CA ASN A 83 -20.33 5.45 -16.01
C ASN A 83 -21.01 6.59 -15.23
N ARG A 84 -20.66 6.73 -13.94
CA ARG A 84 -21.03 7.89 -13.13
C ARG A 84 -19.90 8.90 -13.19
N GLN A 85 -20.25 10.17 -13.41
CA GLN A 85 -19.29 11.25 -13.38
C GLN A 85 -18.79 11.43 -11.94
N GLU A 86 -17.48 11.49 -11.75
CA GLU A 86 -16.84 11.69 -10.44
C GLU A 86 -15.91 12.91 -10.43
N GLY A 87 -15.71 13.55 -11.58
CA GLY A 87 -14.89 14.75 -11.67
C GLY A 87 -14.79 15.31 -13.07
N VAL A 88 -13.87 16.25 -13.22
CA VAL A 88 -13.53 16.92 -14.47
C VAL A 88 -12.04 17.21 -14.53
N VAL A 89 -11.52 17.26 -15.76
CA VAL A 89 -10.23 17.88 -16.07
C VAL A 89 -10.52 19.15 -16.85
N LEU A 90 -9.96 20.26 -16.40
CA LEU A 90 -10.05 21.57 -17.04
C LEU A 90 -8.68 21.92 -17.60
N LEU A 91 -8.59 22.19 -18.89
CA LEU A 91 -7.36 22.59 -19.58
C LEU A 91 -7.58 23.97 -20.21
N GLY A 92 -6.61 24.86 -20.04
CA GLY A 92 -6.66 26.22 -20.56
C GLY A 92 -5.77 27.15 -19.74
N ASN A 93 -5.50 28.33 -20.29
CA ASN A 93 -4.74 29.38 -19.61
C ASN A 93 -5.59 29.96 -18.47
N GLY A 94 -5.52 29.31 -17.31
CA GLY A 94 -6.23 29.71 -16.11
C GLY A 94 -5.39 30.62 -15.22
N HIS A 95 -6.05 31.56 -14.54
CA HIS A 95 -5.53 32.26 -13.39
C HIS A 95 -6.07 31.62 -12.11
N TYR A 96 -5.17 31.30 -11.20
CA TYR A 96 -5.48 30.59 -9.96
C TYR A 96 -5.07 31.45 -8.77
N ARG A 97 -5.96 31.60 -7.79
CA ARG A 97 -5.71 32.37 -6.56
C ARG A 97 -6.20 31.60 -5.35
N GLY A 98 -5.40 31.60 -4.28
CA GLY A 98 -5.70 30.80 -3.10
C GLY A 98 -5.56 29.29 -3.36
N GLY A 99 -5.43 28.51 -2.29
CA GLY A 99 -5.04 27.10 -2.35
C GLY A 99 -3.81 26.81 -1.47
N GLY A 100 -3.83 25.67 -0.79
CA GLY A 100 -2.78 25.28 0.15
C GLY A 100 -1.41 25.16 -0.54
N ALA A 101 -0.39 25.74 0.10
CA ALA A 101 1.05 25.62 -0.20
C ALA A 101 1.42 25.38 -1.67
N GLY A 102 1.50 26.43 -2.50
CA GLY A 102 2.24 26.31 -3.77
C GLY A 102 1.84 27.15 -4.98
N LEU A 103 1.15 28.27 -4.83
CA LEU A 103 1.15 29.27 -5.91
C LEU A 103 2.34 30.20 -5.70
N GLU A 104 3.55 29.72 -5.98
CA GLU A 104 4.74 30.59 -6.04
C GLU A 104 4.53 31.66 -7.13
N GLU A 105 5.11 32.86 -6.95
CA GLU A 105 5.05 33.91 -7.97
C GLU A 105 5.68 33.39 -9.28
N GLY A 106 4.88 33.31 -10.35
CA GLY A 106 5.30 32.78 -11.66
C GLY A 106 4.81 31.37 -11.98
N PHE A 107 4.06 30.72 -11.09
CA PHE A 107 3.40 29.44 -11.36
C PHE A 107 2.16 29.62 -12.26
N ALA A 108 2.24 29.14 -13.50
CA ALA A 108 1.16 29.21 -14.49
C ALA A 108 0.75 27.78 -14.91
N PRO A 109 -0.15 27.13 -14.15
CA PRO A 109 -0.61 25.79 -14.52
C PRO A 109 -1.52 25.85 -15.75
N ALA A 110 -1.35 24.89 -16.65
CA ALA A 110 -2.13 24.78 -17.88
C ALA A 110 -3.48 24.07 -17.67
N GLY A 111 -3.75 23.60 -16.45
CA GLY A 111 -5.02 22.96 -16.12
C GLY A 111 -5.20 22.58 -14.66
N LEU A 112 -6.37 22.02 -14.40
CA LEU A 112 -6.85 21.57 -13.11
C LEU A 112 -7.51 20.20 -13.25
N PHE A 113 -7.03 19.23 -12.49
CA PHE A 113 -7.74 17.97 -12.27
C PHE A 113 -8.60 18.12 -11.01
N LEU A 114 -9.91 17.89 -11.10
CA LEU A 114 -10.85 18.10 -10.01
C LEU A 114 -11.81 16.90 -9.87
N ILE A 115 -11.75 16.23 -8.72
CA ILE A 115 -12.76 15.26 -8.31
C ILE A 115 -13.74 15.97 -7.41
N ILE A 116 -15.01 15.95 -7.81
CA ILE A 116 -16.10 16.66 -7.15
C ILE A 116 -17.42 15.95 -7.45
N ASP A 117 -18.34 16.02 -6.51
CA ASP A 117 -19.67 15.48 -6.65
C ASP A 117 -20.44 16.15 -7.83
N PRO A 118 -21.22 15.38 -8.63
CA PRO A 118 -21.93 15.91 -9.80
C PRO A 118 -22.87 17.08 -9.49
N ASP A 119 -23.57 17.05 -8.37
CA ASP A 119 -24.52 18.11 -8.02
C ASP A 119 -23.76 19.41 -7.71
N HIS A 120 -22.58 19.30 -7.10
CA HIS A 120 -21.69 20.45 -6.86
C HIS A 120 -21.05 20.95 -8.16
N LEU A 121 -20.68 20.06 -9.07
CA LEU A 121 -20.15 20.47 -10.36
C LEU A 121 -21.18 21.26 -11.18
N GLU A 122 -22.43 20.82 -11.21
CA GLU A 122 -23.50 21.56 -11.91
C GLU A 122 -23.76 22.92 -11.25
N GLN A 123 -23.64 23.02 -9.92
CA GLN A 123 -23.71 24.31 -9.22
C GLN A 123 -22.54 25.24 -9.60
N LEU A 124 -21.31 24.71 -9.72
CA LEU A 124 -20.15 25.50 -10.14
C LEU A 124 -20.25 25.93 -11.61
N ARG A 125 -20.77 25.04 -12.45
CA ARG A 125 -20.98 25.29 -13.87
C ARG A 125 -21.99 26.41 -14.10
N GLY A 126 -23.10 26.41 -13.36
CA GLY A 126 -24.16 27.41 -13.52
C GLY A 126 -24.64 27.49 -14.97
N ASP A 127 -24.53 28.66 -15.57
CA ASP A 127 -25.01 28.93 -16.93
C ASP A 127 -23.99 28.63 -18.04
N ILE A 128 -22.80 28.13 -17.70
CA ILE A 128 -21.71 27.87 -18.65
C ILE A 128 -22.07 26.74 -19.62
N ILE A 129 -21.90 27.01 -20.91
CA ILE A 129 -22.21 26.06 -21.99
C ILE A 129 -20.97 25.21 -22.31
N PHE A 130 -21.17 23.90 -22.33
CA PHE A 130 -20.16 22.92 -22.77
C PHE A 130 -20.51 22.44 -24.18
N MET A 131 -19.68 22.81 -25.16
CA MET A 131 -19.84 22.44 -26.56
C MET A 131 -18.93 21.27 -26.92
N PRO A 132 -19.40 20.20 -27.56
CA PRO A 132 -18.54 19.06 -27.89
C PRO A 132 -17.42 19.48 -28.86
N VAL A 133 -16.20 18.99 -28.61
CA VAL A 133 -15.07 19.22 -29.51
C VAL A 133 -15.14 18.22 -30.66
N GLU A 134 -15.19 18.72 -31.89
CA GLU A 134 -15.16 17.90 -33.12
C GLU A 134 -13.76 17.85 -33.76
N ASP A 135 -12.82 18.69 -33.28
CA ASP A 135 -11.45 18.74 -33.77
C ASP A 135 -10.63 17.56 -33.23
N GLU A 136 -10.12 16.73 -34.15
CA GLU A 136 -9.36 15.52 -33.84
C GLU A 136 -7.97 15.84 -33.25
N GLU A 137 -7.32 16.92 -33.65
CA GLU A 137 -5.98 17.28 -33.15
C GLU A 137 -6.06 17.69 -31.67
N ILE A 138 -7.08 18.49 -31.32
CA ILE A 138 -7.36 18.87 -29.93
C ILE A 138 -7.71 17.64 -29.09
N ARG A 139 -8.47 16.70 -29.67
CA ARG A 139 -8.86 15.46 -28.99
C ARG A 139 -7.64 14.59 -28.69
N GLU A 140 -6.78 14.33 -29.67
CA GLU A 140 -5.55 13.53 -29.48
C GLU A 140 -4.60 14.17 -28.46
N ALA A 141 -4.40 15.49 -28.52
CA ALA A 141 -3.57 16.22 -27.56
C ALA A 141 -4.12 16.12 -26.13
N THR A 142 -5.45 16.24 -25.98
CA THR A 142 -6.13 16.13 -24.69
C THR A 142 -6.03 14.70 -24.14
N GLU A 143 -6.28 13.68 -24.97
CA GLU A 143 -6.14 12.27 -24.59
C GLU A 143 -4.72 11.94 -24.09
N LYS A 144 -3.69 12.53 -24.72
CA LYS A 144 -2.29 12.39 -24.27
C LYS A 144 -2.04 13.01 -22.88
N ILE A 145 -2.66 14.15 -22.57
CA ILE A 145 -2.56 14.77 -21.23
C ILE A 145 -3.30 13.92 -20.20
N LEU A 146 -4.51 13.45 -20.53
CA LEU A 146 -5.34 12.61 -19.66
C LEU A 146 -4.67 11.29 -19.30
N ALA A 147 -3.98 10.66 -20.26
CA ALA A 147 -3.24 9.43 -20.05
C ALA A 147 -2.10 9.55 -19.02
N GLN A 148 -1.62 10.77 -18.76
CA GLN A 148 -0.59 11.07 -17.77
C GLN A 148 -1.17 11.36 -16.37
N GLN A 149 -2.49 11.55 -16.26
CA GLN A 149 -3.10 11.91 -14.98
C GLN A 149 -3.24 10.69 -14.06
N PRO A 150 -2.69 10.75 -12.84
CA PRO A 150 -2.66 9.59 -11.93
C PRO A 150 -4.01 9.31 -11.26
N GLY A 151 -5.00 10.20 -11.40
CA GLY A 151 -6.28 10.09 -10.71
C GLY A 151 -6.16 10.42 -9.22
N LEU A 152 -6.86 9.66 -8.36
CA LEU A 152 -6.70 9.80 -6.91
C LEU A 152 -5.37 9.16 -6.46
N PRO A 153 -4.63 9.77 -5.51
CA PRO A 153 -3.37 9.23 -5.02
C PRO A 153 -3.54 7.82 -4.45
N ALA A 154 -2.74 6.88 -4.96
CA ALA A 154 -2.70 5.52 -4.45
C ALA A 154 -1.80 5.45 -3.21
N ILE A 155 -2.41 5.16 -2.06
CA ILE A 155 -1.74 4.75 -0.83
C ILE A 155 -1.41 3.26 -0.93
N TRP A 156 -0.26 2.86 -0.42
CA TRP A 156 0.21 1.48 -0.38
C TRP A 156 0.34 0.86 -1.78
N SER A 157 0.83 1.69 -2.71
CA SER A 157 0.91 1.39 -4.15
C SER A 157 1.73 0.14 -4.52
N ARG A 158 2.68 -0.26 -3.66
CA ARG A 158 3.57 -1.41 -3.91
C ARG A 158 2.98 -2.76 -3.49
N THR A 159 1.83 -2.77 -2.84
CA THR A 159 1.21 -3.97 -2.27
C THR A 159 -0.25 -4.05 -2.68
N ILE A 160 -1.18 -3.48 -1.90
CA ILE A 160 -2.60 -3.38 -2.22
C ILE A 160 -2.93 -1.88 -2.30
N PRO A 161 -2.95 -1.28 -3.50
CA PRO A 161 -3.16 0.15 -3.65
C PRO A 161 -4.55 0.56 -3.17
N LEU A 162 -4.65 1.63 -2.41
CA LEU A 162 -5.89 2.16 -1.86
C LEU A 162 -5.99 3.65 -2.18
N ALA A 163 -7.15 4.08 -2.66
CA ALA A 163 -7.52 5.48 -2.80
C ALA A 163 -8.62 5.84 -1.81
N PHE A 164 -8.69 7.13 -1.47
CA PHE A 164 -9.68 7.69 -0.57
C PHE A 164 -10.40 8.86 -1.24
N SER A 165 -11.68 8.67 -1.53
CA SER A 165 -12.51 9.69 -2.18
C SER A 165 -12.69 10.88 -1.26
N PRO A 166 -12.87 12.08 -1.82
CA PRO A 166 -13.43 13.17 -1.05
C PRO A 166 -14.79 12.76 -0.47
N GLU A 167 -15.08 13.24 0.73
CA GLU A 167 -16.39 13.07 1.36
C GLU A 167 -17.48 13.80 0.55
N GLU A 168 -18.75 13.45 0.75
CA GLU A 168 -19.87 14.17 0.13
C GLU A 168 -19.77 15.68 0.42
N GLY A 169 -19.84 16.49 -0.64
CA GLY A 169 -19.66 17.95 -0.59
C GLY A 169 -18.22 18.43 -0.38
N SER A 170 -17.23 17.54 -0.44
CA SER A 170 -15.81 17.87 -0.49
C SER A 170 -15.26 17.67 -1.91
N PHE A 171 -13.98 17.98 -2.09
CA PHE A 171 -13.31 17.94 -3.38
C PHE A 171 -11.86 17.44 -3.24
N TYR A 172 -11.30 17.00 -4.35
CA TYR A 172 -9.87 16.73 -4.49
C TYR A 172 -9.38 17.43 -5.75
N TYR A 173 -8.23 18.11 -5.69
CA TYR A 173 -7.62 18.67 -6.90
C TYR A 173 -6.10 18.62 -6.92
N HIS A 174 -5.55 18.63 -8.13
CA HIS A 174 -4.14 18.92 -8.41
C HIS A 174 -4.03 19.73 -9.70
N PHE A 175 -2.95 20.50 -9.83
CA PHE A 175 -2.70 21.31 -11.02
C PHE A 175 -1.98 20.49 -12.11
N ILE A 176 -2.08 20.94 -13.35
CA ILE A 176 -1.48 20.28 -14.51
C ILE A 176 -0.50 21.26 -15.18
N SER A 177 0.70 20.79 -15.53
CA SER A 177 1.70 21.60 -16.26
C SER A 177 1.37 21.75 -17.74
N GLU A 178 2.07 22.65 -18.45
CA GLU A 178 1.93 22.81 -19.91
C GLU A 178 2.27 21.51 -20.67
N GLU A 179 3.19 20.70 -20.15
CA GLU A 179 3.56 19.39 -20.70
C GLU A 179 2.54 18.29 -20.39
N GLY A 180 1.55 18.58 -19.54
CA GLY A 180 0.54 17.64 -19.08
C GLY A 180 0.93 16.86 -17.82
N GLU A 181 2.03 17.22 -17.15
CA GLU A 181 2.48 16.53 -15.94
C GLU A 181 1.64 16.96 -14.71
N PRO A 182 1.28 16.02 -13.81
CA PRO A 182 0.59 16.36 -12.57
C PRO A 182 1.51 17.11 -11.62
N LEU A 183 1.06 18.27 -11.14
CA LEU A 183 1.77 19.10 -10.19
C LEU A 183 1.28 18.82 -8.76
N PHE A 184 2.17 18.25 -7.95
CA PHE A 184 1.93 17.85 -6.57
C PHE A 184 2.58 18.82 -5.56
N PRO A 185 2.10 18.89 -4.30
CA PRO A 185 1.12 18.00 -3.66
C PRO A 185 -0.34 18.30 -4.06
N PRO A 186 -1.20 17.27 -4.08
CA PRO A 186 -2.62 17.48 -4.32
C PRO A 186 -3.30 18.02 -3.05
N THR A 187 -4.42 18.72 -3.22
CA THR A 187 -5.22 19.24 -2.12
C THR A 187 -6.51 18.45 -1.97
N GLN A 188 -6.76 17.96 -0.75
CA GLN A 188 -8.00 17.32 -0.36
C GLN A 188 -8.34 17.73 1.09
N PRO A 189 -9.45 18.42 1.34
CA PRO A 189 -9.92 18.66 2.70
C PRO A 189 -10.41 17.32 3.28
N VAL A 190 -9.71 16.84 4.30
CA VAL A 190 -10.04 15.59 4.98
C VAL A 190 -10.42 15.87 6.44
N LYS A 191 -11.58 15.37 6.87
CA LYS A 191 -11.93 15.43 8.30
C LYS A 191 -10.96 14.56 9.09
N ARG A 192 -10.40 15.11 10.17
CA ARG A 192 -9.49 14.37 11.07
C ARG A 192 -10.08 13.04 11.53
N THR A 193 -11.40 12.99 11.75
CA THR A 193 -12.13 11.78 12.12
C THR A 193 -11.96 10.65 11.10
N THR A 194 -11.99 10.96 9.81
CA THR A 194 -11.87 9.97 8.72
C THR A 194 -10.47 9.39 8.65
N LEU A 195 -9.44 10.22 8.79
CA LEU A 195 -8.06 9.75 8.87
C LEU A 195 -7.84 8.86 10.10
N PHE A 196 -8.32 9.27 11.29
CA PHE A 196 -8.20 8.47 12.51
C PHE A 196 -8.99 7.16 12.42
N SER A 197 -10.18 7.17 11.83
CA SER A 197 -10.98 5.97 11.59
C SER A 197 -10.25 5.00 10.65
N ALA A 198 -9.61 5.49 9.58
CA ALA A 198 -8.83 4.65 8.67
C ALA A 198 -7.62 4.02 9.38
N LEU A 199 -6.83 4.83 10.10
CA LEU A 199 -5.69 4.34 10.89
C LEU A 199 -6.13 3.27 11.90
N LEU A 200 -7.21 3.54 12.65
CA LEU A 200 -7.73 2.59 13.63
C LEU A 200 -8.24 1.32 12.95
N PHE A 201 -8.99 1.43 11.84
CA PHE A 201 -9.48 0.29 11.08
C PHE A 201 -8.35 -0.66 10.67
N TYR A 202 -7.32 -0.15 9.99
CA TYR A 202 -6.20 -0.97 9.53
C TYR A 202 -5.37 -1.54 10.68
N LEU A 203 -5.19 -0.79 11.77
CA LEU A 203 -4.55 -1.31 12.98
C LEU A 203 -5.33 -2.49 13.57
N LEU A 204 -6.66 -2.39 13.69
CA LEU A 204 -7.50 -3.48 14.20
C LEU A 204 -7.47 -4.69 13.26
N VAL A 205 -7.42 -4.49 11.94
CA VAL A 205 -7.27 -5.57 10.94
C VAL A 205 -5.95 -6.31 11.14
N PHE A 206 -4.82 -5.63 11.28
CA PHE A 206 -3.53 -6.30 11.54
C PHE A 206 -3.52 -7.07 12.86
N ILE A 207 -4.11 -6.49 13.93
CA ILE A 207 -4.25 -7.17 15.22
C ILE A 207 -5.13 -8.42 15.08
N LEU A 208 -6.26 -8.32 14.37
CA LEU A 208 -7.15 -9.44 14.10
C LEU A 208 -6.41 -10.57 13.38
N ILE A 209 -5.63 -10.25 12.34
CA ILE A 209 -4.85 -11.24 11.60
C ILE A 209 -3.80 -11.90 12.50
N MET A 210 -3.06 -11.13 13.32
CA MET A 210 -2.11 -11.69 14.28
C MET A 210 -2.79 -12.61 15.31
N LEU A 211 -3.99 -12.27 15.78
CA LEU A 211 -4.76 -13.14 16.68
C LEU A 211 -5.23 -14.42 16.00
N ILE A 212 -5.63 -14.36 14.72
CA ILE A 212 -5.95 -15.54 13.91
C ILE A 212 -4.71 -16.43 13.79
N ILE A 213 -3.56 -15.85 13.42
CA ILE A 213 -2.28 -16.58 13.38
C ILE A 213 -2.00 -17.23 14.74
N TYR A 214 -2.19 -16.51 15.83
CA TYR A 214 -1.96 -17.04 17.17
C TYR A 214 -2.91 -18.20 17.50
N ALA A 215 -4.21 -18.06 17.23
CA ALA A 215 -5.23 -19.08 17.48
C ALA A 215 -4.93 -20.38 16.71
N PHE A 216 -4.67 -20.28 15.41
CA PHE A 216 -4.36 -21.45 14.57
C PHE A 216 -2.98 -22.05 14.82
N SER A 217 -2.10 -21.31 15.51
CA SER A 217 -0.78 -21.81 15.89
C SER A 217 -0.69 -22.27 17.34
N LEU A 218 -1.78 -22.29 18.13
CA LEU A 218 -1.73 -22.63 19.56
C LEU A 218 -1.09 -24.00 19.82
N ASP A 219 -1.41 -24.99 18.98
CA ASP A 219 -0.93 -26.36 19.13
C ASP A 219 0.44 -26.60 18.45
N TYR A 220 1.02 -25.58 17.81
CA TYR A 220 2.36 -25.69 17.24
C TYR A 220 3.42 -25.60 18.33
N SER A 221 4.13 -26.70 18.55
CA SER A 221 5.36 -26.72 19.35
C SER A 221 6.55 -26.27 18.50
N PRO A 222 7.40 -25.35 18.99
CA PRO A 222 8.60 -24.97 18.27
C PRO A 222 9.53 -26.17 18.07
N SER A 223 10.29 -26.17 16.98
CA SER A 223 11.26 -27.24 16.74
C SER A 223 12.45 -27.11 17.71
N ARG A 224 13.07 -28.24 18.09
CA ARG A 224 14.29 -28.24 18.93
C ARG A 224 15.41 -27.41 18.31
N TYR A 225 15.50 -27.43 16.98
CA TYR A 225 16.44 -26.60 16.24
C TYR A 225 16.17 -25.12 16.48
N TRP A 226 14.91 -24.69 16.39
CA TRP A 226 14.53 -23.30 16.61
C TRP A 226 14.79 -22.82 18.03
N GLU A 227 14.45 -23.65 19.02
CA GLU A 227 14.79 -23.37 20.43
C GLU A 227 16.30 -23.16 20.59
N SER A 228 17.10 -24.09 20.07
CA SER A 228 18.57 -23.98 20.11
C SER A 228 19.09 -22.74 19.37
N LEU A 229 18.54 -22.42 18.20
CA LEU A 229 18.94 -21.26 17.42
C LEU A 229 18.69 -19.96 18.20
N LEU A 230 17.52 -19.82 18.81
CA LEU A 230 17.12 -18.65 19.59
C LEU A 230 17.98 -18.45 20.84
N GLU A 231 18.46 -19.54 21.45
CA GLU A 231 19.39 -19.49 22.59
C GLU A 231 20.82 -19.12 22.18
N THR A 232 21.21 -19.40 20.92
CA THR A 232 22.55 -19.07 20.42
C THR A 232 22.63 -17.63 19.93
N PRO A 233 23.43 -16.75 20.58
CA PRO A 233 23.59 -15.39 20.12
C PRO A 233 24.27 -15.33 18.74
N PRO A 234 23.92 -14.37 17.88
CA PRO A 234 24.52 -14.25 16.57
C PRO A 234 25.98 -13.80 16.68
N ARG A 235 26.82 -14.25 15.74
CA ARG A 235 28.21 -13.76 15.64
C ARG A 235 28.24 -12.25 15.35
N ALA A 236 29.29 -11.58 15.81
CA ALA A 236 29.48 -10.15 15.55
C ALA A 236 29.50 -9.83 14.04
N THR A 237 30.07 -10.72 13.22
CA THR A 237 30.07 -10.59 11.76
C THR A 237 28.66 -10.66 11.16
N THR A 238 27.79 -11.55 11.67
CA THR A 238 26.37 -11.60 11.29
C THR A 238 25.65 -10.29 11.64
N LEU A 239 25.91 -9.73 12.84
CA LEU A 239 25.32 -8.46 13.26
C LEU A 239 25.77 -7.29 12.37
N VAL A 240 27.05 -7.25 11.99
CA VAL A 240 27.59 -6.22 11.06
C VAL A 240 27.03 -6.38 9.64
N ALA A 241 26.61 -7.59 9.24
CA ALA A 241 25.98 -7.80 7.95
C ALA A 241 24.54 -7.24 7.88
N VAL A 242 23.84 -7.06 9.01
CA VAL A 242 22.48 -6.48 9.05
C VAL A 242 22.41 -5.08 8.39
N PRO A 243 23.22 -4.08 8.79
CA PRO A 243 23.18 -2.76 8.14
C PRO A 243 23.58 -2.80 6.67
N LEU A 244 24.50 -3.71 6.27
CA LEU A 244 24.86 -3.88 4.87
C LEU A 244 23.67 -4.42 4.05
N VAL A 245 22.96 -5.42 4.57
CA VAL A 245 21.76 -5.98 3.95
C VAL A 245 20.63 -4.96 3.89
N LEU A 246 20.46 -4.13 4.93
CA LEU A 246 19.51 -3.02 4.91
C LEU A 246 19.83 -2.01 3.81
N ALA A 247 21.12 -1.67 3.61
CA ALA A 247 21.54 -0.78 2.53
C ALA A 247 21.27 -1.39 1.14
N LEU A 248 21.48 -2.71 0.97
CA LEU A 248 21.16 -3.43 -0.26
C LEU A 248 19.65 -3.54 -0.50
N ALA A 249 18.86 -3.79 0.55
CA ALA A 249 17.41 -3.79 0.50
C ALA A 249 16.88 -2.41 0.08
N PHE A 250 17.41 -1.34 0.68
CA PHE A 250 17.08 0.03 0.29
C PHE A 250 17.46 0.27 -1.17
N ALA A 251 18.68 -0.05 -1.60
CA ALA A 251 19.09 0.09 -3.00
C ALA A 251 18.19 -0.69 -3.97
N GLY A 252 17.74 -1.89 -3.61
CA GLY A 252 16.78 -2.68 -4.39
C GLY A 252 15.44 -1.98 -4.55
N GLU A 253 14.89 -1.44 -3.45
CA GLU A 253 13.66 -0.64 -3.47
C GLU A 253 13.81 0.69 -4.21
N MET A 254 15.01 1.28 -4.23
CA MET A 254 15.30 2.49 -5.00
C MET A 254 15.36 2.22 -6.50
N LEU A 255 15.98 1.09 -6.88
CA LEU A 255 16.11 0.70 -8.29
C LEU A 255 14.76 0.37 -8.92
N SER A 256 13.83 -0.21 -8.16
CA SER A 256 12.46 -0.47 -8.66
C SER A 256 11.62 0.80 -8.83
N LEU A 257 11.98 1.90 -8.16
CA LEU A 257 11.30 3.19 -8.28
C LEU A 257 11.81 4.04 -9.44
N LEU A 258 13.00 3.74 -9.97
CA LEU A 258 13.46 4.34 -11.21
C LEU A 258 12.64 3.73 -12.35
N GLU A 259 11.82 4.54 -13.01
CA GLU A 259 10.76 4.21 -14.00
C GLU A 259 11.13 3.25 -15.15
N ARG A 260 12.37 2.78 -15.22
CA ARG A 260 12.90 1.94 -16.30
C ARG A 260 12.97 0.45 -15.96
N TRP A 261 12.74 0.04 -14.71
CA TRP A 261 12.92 -1.35 -14.30
C TRP A 261 11.60 -2.05 -13.94
N PRO A 262 11.35 -3.28 -14.43
CA PRO A 262 10.17 -4.06 -14.06
C PRO A 262 10.10 -4.32 -12.55
N GLY A 263 8.90 -4.36 -11.98
CA GLY A 263 8.69 -4.55 -10.54
C GLY A 263 9.31 -5.83 -9.95
N TRP A 264 9.48 -6.90 -10.73
CA TRP A 264 10.15 -8.14 -10.29
C TRP A 264 11.65 -7.98 -10.06
N PHE A 265 12.26 -6.89 -10.53
CA PHE A 265 13.69 -6.65 -10.39
C PHE A 265 14.10 -6.48 -8.92
N ALA A 266 13.24 -5.87 -8.09
CA ALA A 266 13.46 -5.80 -6.64
C ALA A 266 13.67 -7.20 -6.05
N GLY A 267 12.83 -8.17 -6.43
CA GLY A 267 12.94 -9.58 -6.02
C GLY A 267 14.30 -10.20 -6.35
N VAL A 268 14.84 -9.89 -7.54
CA VAL A 268 16.15 -10.37 -7.97
C VAL A 268 17.28 -9.75 -7.14
N VAL A 269 17.19 -8.46 -6.81
CA VAL A 269 18.17 -7.81 -5.92
C VAL A 269 18.16 -8.45 -4.53
N TYR A 270 16.97 -8.77 -4.01
CA TYR A 270 16.86 -9.49 -2.74
C TYR A 270 17.46 -10.90 -2.81
N LEU A 271 17.19 -11.67 -3.87
CA LEU A 271 17.79 -13.01 -4.04
C LEU A 271 19.31 -12.93 -4.21
N PHE A 272 19.81 -11.92 -4.94
CA PHE A 272 21.25 -11.68 -5.05
C PHE A 272 21.87 -11.34 -3.70
N THR A 273 21.17 -10.59 -2.85
CA THR A 273 21.59 -10.30 -1.47
C THR A 273 21.70 -11.58 -0.64
N VAL A 274 20.77 -12.52 -0.79
CA VAL A 274 20.87 -13.84 -0.16
C VAL A 274 22.11 -14.60 -0.63
N LEU A 275 22.41 -14.61 -1.94
CA LEU A 275 23.62 -15.23 -2.48
C LEU A 275 24.90 -14.60 -1.92
N LEU A 276 24.93 -13.27 -1.78
CA LEU A 276 26.05 -12.54 -1.19
C LEU A 276 26.26 -12.88 0.28
N LEU A 277 25.19 -13.17 1.04
CA LEU A 277 25.30 -13.65 2.43
C LEU A 277 25.86 -15.07 2.52
N LEU A 278 25.55 -15.95 1.57
CA LEU A 278 26.04 -17.33 1.58
C LEU A 278 27.55 -17.44 1.35
N LEU A 279 28.17 -16.49 0.64
CA LEU A 279 29.61 -16.49 0.37
C LEU A 279 30.48 -16.38 1.65
N PRO A 280 30.36 -15.33 2.49
CA PRO A 280 31.12 -15.24 3.74
C PRO A 280 30.76 -16.35 4.74
N ALA A 281 29.52 -16.88 4.70
CA ALA A 281 29.16 -18.06 5.48
C ALA A 281 29.96 -19.30 5.05
N ARG A 282 30.06 -19.54 3.74
CA ARG A 282 30.81 -20.65 3.17
C ARG A 282 32.31 -20.55 3.45
N LEU A 283 32.84 -19.33 3.50
CA LEU A 283 34.25 -19.06 3.85
C LEU A 283 34.51 -19.09 5.37
N GLY A 284 33.48 -19.30 6.20
CA GLY A 284 33.60 -19.41 7.66
C GLY A 284 33.70 -18.08 8.42
N TYR A 285 33.60 -16.94 7.73
CA TYR A 285 33.61 -15.61 8.34
C TYR A 285 32.33 -15.29 9.10
N MET A 286 31.21 -15.90 8.71
CA MET A 286 29.94 -15.84 9.43
C MET A 286 29.32 -17.23 9.56
N GLU A 287 28.34 -17.35 10.45
CA GLU A 287 27.52 -18.56 10.53
C GLU A 287 26.58 -18.63 9.31
N TYR A 288 26.14 -19.83 8.93
CA TYR A 288 25.17 -19.96 7.84
C TYR A 288 23.85 -19.28 8.24
N PRO A 289 23.30 -18.42 7.38
CA PRO A 289 22.04 -17.76 7.66
C PRO A 289 20.92 -18.80 7.67
N ASP A 290 20.11 -18.82 8.74
CA ASP A 290 18.88 -19.60 8.77
C ASP A 290 17.80 -18.86 7.98
N LEU A 291 17.68 -19.22 6.71
CA LEU A 291 16.72 -18.60 5.79
C LEU A 291 15.28 -19.10 5.98
N GLY A 292 15.00 -19.90 7.02
CA GLY A 292 13.64 -20.32 7.35
C GLY A 292 13.04 -21.38 6.42
N VAL A 293 13.88 -22.05 5.59
CA VAL A 293 13.48 -23.17 4.74
C VAL A 293 13.96 -24.47 5.39
N ARG A 294 13.08 -25.15 6.13
CA ARG A 294 13.40 -26.43 6.80
C ARG A 294 12.42 -27.51 6.41
N ARG A 295 12.92 -28.72 6.19
CA ARG A 295 12.08 -29.89 5.84
C ARG A 295 11.04 -30.22 6.90
N GLU A 296 11.39 -30.02 8.17
CA GLU A 296 10.55 -30.34 9.34
C GLU A 296 9.35 -29.40 9.48
N THR A 297 9.51 -28.13 9.07
CA THR A 297 8.50 -27.08 9.21
C THR A 297 7.85 -26.70 7.87
N LEU A 298 8.29 -27.31 6.77
CA LEU A 298 7.84 -26.97 5.42
C LEU A 298 6.32 -27.05 5.24
N ARG A 299 5.62 -27.91 6.00
CA ARG A 299 4.17 -28.08 5.91
C ARG A 299 3.37 -27.07 6.75
N ASN A 300 4.05 -26.27 7.57
CA ASN A 300 3.41 -25.43 8.57
C ASN A 300 2.93 -24.12 7.95
N GLY A 301 1.83 -23.58 8.48
CA GLY A 301 1.45 -22.18 8.26
C GLY A 301 0.70 -21.85 6.97
N TYR A 302 0.61 -22.73 5.97
CA TYR A 302 -0.08 -22.41 4.70
C TYR A 302 -1.57 -22.09 4.86
N VAL A 303 -2.30 -22.88 5.66
CA VAL A 303 -3.72 -22.63 5.93
C VAL A 303 -3.90 -21.27 6.61
N ILE A 304 -3.00 -20.95 7.55
CA ILE A 304 -3.00 -19.66 8.26
C ILE A 304 -2.75 -18.51 7.29
N ALA A 305 -1.77 -18.65 6.39
CA ALA A 305 -1.49 -17.69 5.34
C ALA A 305 -2.71 -17.43 4.44
N VAL A 306 -3.43 -18.49 4.04
CA VAL A 306 -4.66 -18.36 3.23
C VAL A 306 -5.76 -17.61 3.99
N PHE A 307 -5.98 -17.90 5.27
CA PHE A 307 -6.96 -17.17 6.07
C PHE A 307 -6.57 -15.69 6.25
N ALA A 308 -5.28 -15.41 6.52
CA ALA A 308 -4.78 -14.04 6.61
C ALA A 308 -4.99 -13.27 5.29
N ALA A 309 -4.69 -13.91 4.16
CA ALA A 309 -4.92 -13.36 2.83
C ALA A 309 -6.40 -13.06 2.58
N ALA A 310 -7.30 -13.96 2.97
CA ALA A 310 -8.75 -13.75 2.83
C ALA A 310 -9.25 -12.56 3.66
N VAL A 311 -8.77 -12.41 4.90
CA VAL A 311 -9.13 -11.26 5.76
C VAL A 311 -8.61 -9.95 5.17
N LEU A 312 -7.36 -9.92 4.68
CA LEU A 312 -6.81 -8.73 4.01
C LEU A 312 -7.59 -8.36 2.76
N THR A 313 -7.92 -9.35 1.92
CA THR A 313 -8.72 -9.15 0.69
C THR A 313 -10.10 -8.56 1.02
N ALA A 314 -10.75 -9.08 2.07
CA ALA A 314 -12.04 -8.56 2.53
C ALA A 314 -11.92 -7.12 3.07
N ALA A 315 -10.86 -6.83 3.82
CA ALA A 315 -10.62 -5.52 4.43
C ALA A 315 -10.32 -4.42 3.40
N THR A 316 -9.66 -4.73 2.29
CA THR A 316 -9.28 -3.75 1.26
C THR A 316 -10.35 -3.55 0.17
N MET A 317 -11.49 -4.26 0.28
CA MET A 317 -12.61 -4.21 -0.69
C MET A 317 -12.22 -4.40 -2.17
N TYR A 318 -11.06 -4.97 -2.45
CA TYR A 318 -10.69 -5.38 -3.80
C TYR A 318 -11.66 -6.46 -4.26
N ARG A 319 -12.54 -6.07 -5.19
CA ARG A 319 -13.44 -6.98 -5.88
C ARG A 319 -12.83 -7.31 -7.24
N PRO A 320 -12.97 -8.55 -7.72
CA PRO A 320 -12.57 -8.89 -9.08
C PRO A 320 -13.26 -7.92 -10.04
N ALA A 321 -12.49 -7.26 -10.91
CA ALA A 321 -13.08 -6.62 -12.06
C ALA A 321 -13.78 -7.71 -12.88
N ALA A 322 -14.92 -7.39 -13.49
CA ALA A 322 -15.54 -8.26 -14.47
C ALA A 322 -14.72 -8.19 -15.78
N GLY A 323 -13.46 -8.62 -15.73
CA GLY A 323 -12.54 -8.72 -16.84
C GLY A 323 -12.51 -10.15 -17.39
N SER A 324 -12.06 -10.27 -18.64
CA SER A 324 -11.71 -11.59 -19.17
C SER A 324 -10.49 -12.11 -18.42
N PRO A 325 -10.45 -13.41 -18.03
CA PRO A 325 -9.28 -13.95 -17.34
C PRO A 325 -8.03 -13.74 -18.20
N PRO A 326 -6.89 -13.34 -17.60
CA PRO A 326 -5.65 -13.17 -18.34
C PRO A 326 -5.25 -14.47 -19.04
N ASP A 327 -4.55 -14.32 -20.18
CA ASP A 327 -3.95 -15.46 -20.88
C ASP A 327 -3.17 -16.36 -19.91
N PRO A 328 -3.30 -17.70 -19.94
CA PRO A 328 -2.66 -18.58 -18.98
C PRO A 328 -1.15 -18.41 -18.87
N ALA A 329 -0.45 -18.08 -19.97
CA ALA A 329 0.98 -17.83 -19.94
C ALA A 329 1.31 -16.51 -19.23
N ALA A 330 0.54 -15.45 -19.49
CA ALA A 330 0.65 -14.18 -18.77
C ALA A 330 0.37 -14.35 -17.27
N LEU A 331 -0.67 -15.10 -16.91
CA LEU A 331 -1.01 -15.41 -15.51
C LEU A 331 0.12 -16.20 -14.81
N ALA A 332 0.68 -17.20 -15.49
CA ALA A 332 1.80 -17.97 -14.93
C ALA A 332 3.05 -17.10 -14.71
N ALA A 333 3.37 -16.22 -15.67
CA ALA A 333 4.47 -15.27 -15.53
C ALA A 333 4.26 -14.30 -14.36
N LEU A 334 3.02 -13.82 -14.19
CA LEU A 334 2.62 -12.95 -13.10
C LEU A 334 2.82 -13.62 -11.75
N ILE A 335 2.26 -14.83 -11.58
CA ILE A 335 2.39 -15.64 -10.36
C ILE A 335 3.86 -15.90 -10.03
N LEU A 336 4.68 -16.25 -11.04
CA LEU A 336 6.10 -16.49 -10.85
C LEU A 336 6.82 -15.21 -10.40
N ALA A 337 6.54 -14.07 -11.01
CA ALA A 337 7.11 -12.77 -10.63
C ALA A 337 6.74 -12.39 -9.19
N GLY A 338 5.47 -12.56 -8.80
CA GLY A 338 5.00 -12.31 -7.43
C GLY A 338 5.68 -13.22 -6.41
N LEU A 339 5.79 -14.53 -6.70
CA LEU A 339 6.46 -15.50 -5.84
C LEU A 339 7.96 -15.22 -5.68
N VAL A 340 8.67 -14.91 -6.76
CA VAL A 340 10.11 -14.58 -6.73
C VAL A 340 10.35 -13.33 -5.90
N THR A 341 9.51 -12.31 -6.09
CA THR A 341 9.60 -11.04 -5.35
C THR A 341 9.33 -11.22 -3.87
N ALA A 342 8.24 -11.90 -3.53
CA ALA A 342 7.91 -12.25 -2.15
C ALA A 342 9.01 -13.09 -1.51
N LEU A 343 9.49 -14.15 -2.18
CA LEU A 343 10.50 -15.05 -1.63
C LEU A 343 11.78 -14.29 -1.30
N GLY A 344 12.29 -13.48 -2.23
CA GLY A 344 13.48 -12.67 -2.00
C GLY A 344 13.32 -11.76 -0.77
N ARG A 345 12.21 -11.01 -0.71
CA ARG A 345 11.92 -10.11 0.41
C ARG A 345 11.84 -10.85 1.74
N GLU A 346 11.09 -11.95 1.81
CA GLU A 346 10.91 -12.70 3.05
C GLU A 346 12.21 -13.36 3.53
N LEU A 347 13.02 -13.94 2.63
CA LEU A 347 14.32 -14.53 2.97
C LEU A 347 15.25 -13.50 3.63
N VAL A 348 15.22 -12.26 3.18
CA VAL A 348 16.04 -11.18 3.72
C VAL A 348 15.45 -10.60 5.01
N TRP A 349 14.20 -10.18 4.99
CA TRP A 349 13.58 -9.49 6.13
C TRP A 349 13.33 -10.41 7.31
N HIS A 350 12.67 -11.55 7.08
CA HIS A 350 12.27 -12.45 8.15
C HIS A 350 13.24 -13.61 8.33
N GLY A 351 13.77 -14.14 7.23
CA GLY A 351 14.80 -15.18 7.26
C GLY A 351 16.08 -14.66 7.91
N PHE A 352 16.68 -13.59 7.40
CA PHE A 352 17.98 -13.10 7.89
C PHE A 352 17.87 -12.03 8.98
N ILE A 353 17.24 -10.87 8.70
CA ILE A 353 17.25 -9.70 9.59
C ILE A 353 16.51 -10.03 10.90
N GLN A 354 15.25 -10.48 10.81
CA GLN A 354 14.45 -10.79 11.99
C GLN A 354 15.09 -11.88 12.84
N THR A 355 15.50 -13.00 12.25
CA THR A 355 16.15 -14.09 12.97
C THR A 355 17.40 -13.59 13.71
N THR A 356 18.22 -12.76 13.07
CA THR A 356 19.43 -12.20 13.69
C THR A 356 19.10 -11.28 14.87
N LEU A 357 18.12 -10.37 14.70
CA LEU A 357 17.71 -9.44 15.74
C LEU A 357 17.03 -10.15 16.92
N VAL A 358 16.22 -11.15 16.64
CA VAL A 358 15.55 -11.98 17.65
C VAL A 358 16.57 -12.75 18.49
N ARG A 359 17.61 -13.33 17.90
CA ARG A 359 18.69 -14.00 18.64
C ARG A 359 19.50 -13.03 19.51
N LYS A 360 19.56 -11.75 19.14
CA LYS A 360 20.32 -10.72 19.88
C LYS A 360 19.51 -10.03 20.98
N LEU A 361 18.25 -9.70 20.70
CA LEU A 361 17.41 -8.85 21.55
C LEU A 361 16.28 -9.64 22.24
N GLY A 362 16.10 -10.91 21.89
CA GLY A 362 14.96 -11.74 22.27
C GLY A 362 13.79 -11.60 21.29
N THR A 363 12.86 -12.55 21.34
CA THR A 363 11.76 -12.69 20.37
C THR A 363 10.92 -11.43 20.21
N VAL A 364 10.52 -10.80 21.32
CA VAL A 364 9.64 -9.61 21.28
C VAL A 364 10.38 -8.41 20.71
N TRP A 365 11.56 -8.10 21.23
CA TRP A 365 12.30 -6.90 20.84
C TRP A 365 12.92 -7.03 19.45
N GLY A 366 13.39 -8.21 19.07
CA GLY A 366 13.89 -8.46 17.71
C GLY A 366 12.80 -8.37 16.65
N PHE A 367 11.60 -8.88 16.96
CA PHE A 367 10.41 -8.70 16.13
C PHE A 367 10.06 -7.22 15.94
N LEU A 368 9.90 -6.48 17.04
CA LEU A 368 9.56 -5.06 16.99
C LEU A 368 10.65 -4.24 16.28
N ALA A 369 11.93 -4.54 16.51
CA ALA A 369 13.03 -3.89 15.81
C ALA A 369 12.96 -4.12 14.29
N THR A 370 12.60 -5.32 13.85
CA THR A 370 12.41 -5.62 12.41
C THR A 370 11.29 -4.79 11.82
N VAL A 371 10.12 -4.74 12.49
CA VAL A 371 8.97 -3.94 12.05
C VAL A 371 9.33 -2.46 11.94
N VAL A 372 10.05 -1.92 12.92
CA VAL A 372 10.53 -0.53 12.90
C VAL A 372 11.50 -0.30 11.75
N LEU A 373 12.44 -1.23 11.49
CA LEU A 373 13.39 -1.09 10.39
C LEU A 373 12.71 -1.09 9.02
N VAL A 374 11.68 -1.93 8.81
CA VAL A 374 10.87 -1.90 7.58
C VAL A 374 10.19 -0.54 7.44
N GLY A 375 9.58 -0.02 8.51
CA GLY A 375 8.92 1.30 8.48
C GLY A 375 9.88 2.46 8.21
N LEU A 376 11.08 2.43 8.79
CA LEU A 376 12.10 3.44 8.53
C LEU A 376 12.61 3.38 7.09
N LEU A 377 12.80 2.18 6.54
CA LEU A 377 13.21 1.99 5.15
C LEU A 377 12.12 2.48 4.19
N HIS A 378 10.85 2.17 4.47
CA HIS A 378 9.71 2.67 3.69
C HIS A 378 9.60 4.19 3.74
N LEU A 379 9.71 4.79 4.93
CA LEU A 379 9.73 6.25 5.10
C LEU A 379 10.86 6.90 4.31
N ALA A 380 12.06 6.31 4.33
CA ALA A 380 13.20 6.79 3.54
C ALA A 380 12.92 6.72 2.04
N CYS A 381 12.24 5.66 1.58
CA CYS A 381 11.82 5.53 0.19
C CYS A 381 10.80 6.60 -0.21
N LEU A 382 9.77 6.82 0.62
CA LEU A 382 8.76 7.85 0.39
C LEU A 382 9.36 9.25 0.36
N ALA A 383 10.21 9.58 1.34
CA ALA A 383 10.87 10.88 1.39
C ALA A 383 11.77 11.16 0.17
N SER A 384 12.31 10.10 -0.46
CA SER A 384 13.23 10.24 -1.59
C SER A 384 12.53 10.29 -2.95
N PHE A 385 11.39 9.62 -3.13
CA PHE A 385 10.73 9.47 -4.45
C PHE A 385 9.33 10.04 -4.53
N GLN A 386 8.62 10.10 -3.41
CA GLN A 386 7.24 10.60 -3.33
C GLN A 386 7.09 11.51 -2.10
N PRO A 387 7.93 12.56 -1.95
CA PRO A 387 7.92 13.41 -0.76
C PRO A 387 6.57 14.10 -0.55
N TRP A 388 5.85 14.40 -1.64
CA TRP A 388 4.50 14.96 -1.61
C TRP A 388 3.48 14.07 -0.87
N LEU A 389 3.71 12.75 -0.81
CA LEU A 389 2.84 11.83 -0.09
C LEU A 389 2.89 12.09 1.42
N LEU A 390 4.02 12.59 1.95
CA LEU A 390 4.15 12.95 3.36
C LEU A 390 3.34 14.19 3.74
N SER A 391 3.04 15.06 2.77
CA SER A 391 2.11 16.18 2.93
C SER A 391 0.64 15.81 2.67
N TYR A 392 0.39 14.71 1.96
CA TYR A 392 -0.97 14.24 1.68
C TYR A 392 -1.60 13.62 2.93
N PRO A 393 -2.85 13.97 3.33
CA PRO A 393 -3.43 13.54 4.60
C PRO A 393 -3.42 12.02 4.84
N PHE A 394 -3.72 11.23 3.80
CA PHE A 394 -3.72 9.77 3.90
C PHE A 394 -2.34 9.13 3.72
N GLY A 395 -1.31 9.89 3.35
CA GLY A 395 0.06 9.36 3.23
C GLY A 395 0.61 8.82 4.55
N TRP A 396 0.11 9.30 5.69
CA TRP A 396 0.46 8.75 7.01
C TRP A 396 0.04 7.28 7.19
N LEU A 397 -0.95 6.79 6.44
CA LEU A 397 -1.34 5.37 6.47
C LEU A 397 -0.23 4.45 5.98
N GLU A 398 0.65 4.91 5.07
CA GLU A 398 1.82 4.15 4.61
C GLU A 398 2.70 3.68 5.77
N LEU A 399 2.84 4.53 6.80
CA LEU A 399 3.66 4.26 7.98
C LEU A 399 3.01 3.28 8.96
N LEU A 400 1.74 2.93 8.74
CA LEU A 400 1.04 1.87 9.46
C LEU A 400 0.94 0.59 8.60
N LEU A 401 0.62 0.74 7.32
CA LEU A 401 0.32 -0.37 6.42
C LEU A 401 1.55 -1.23 6.12
N GLU A 402 2.67 -0.61 5.72
CA GLU A 402 3.89 -1.36 5.38
C GLU A 402 4.51 -2.05 6.61
N PRO A 403 4.67 -1.37 7.77
CA PRO A 403 5.15 -2.03 8.98
C PRO A 403 4.14 -3.05 9.53
N GLY A 404 2.85 -2.77 9.41
CA GLY A 404 1.77 -3.66 9.83
C GLY A 404 1.80 -4.98 9.07
N LEU A 405 2.04 -4.94 7.75
CA LEU A 405 2.25 -6.14 6.95
C LEU A 405 3.52 -6.89 7.35
N ALA A 406 4.63 -6.18 7.55
CA ALA A 406 5.87 -6.80 8.04
C ALA A 406 5.68 -7.47 9.41
N ALA A 407 4.85 -6.89 10.29
CA ALA A 407 4.48 -7.44 11.58
C ALA A 407 3.67 -8.73 11.42
N VAL A 408 2.67 -8.76 10.53
CA VAL A 408 1.88 -9.97 10.24
C VAL A 408 2.77 -11.10 9.71
N LEU A 409 3.60 -10.81 8.70
CA LEU A 409 4.50 -11.80 8.08
C LEU A 409 5.55 -12.30 9.07
N GLY A 410 6.11 -11.39 9.88
CA GLY A 410 7.11 -11.73 10.89
C GLY A 410 6.53 -12.54 12.04
N PHE A 411 5.31 -12.23 12.45
CA PHE A 411 4.61 -13.02 13.47
C PHE A 411 4.25 -14.41 12.93
N LEU A 412 3.78 -14.51 11.68
CA LEU A 412 3.56 -15.79 11.01
C LEU A 412 4.83 -16.63 10.98
N TYR A 413 5.98 -16.03 10.62
CA TYR A 413 7.26 -16.73 10.61
C TYR A 413 7.67 -17.23 11.99
N LEU A 414 7.57 -16.39 13.04
CA LEU A 414 7.91 -16.80 14.42
C LEU A 414 7.05 -17.95 14.94
N ARG A 415 5.80 -18.05 14.48
CA ARG A 415 4.84 -19.08 14.93
C ARG A 415 4.93 -20.37 14.14
N THR A 416 5.33 -20.31 12.86
CA THR A 416 5.28 -21.45 11.94
C THR A 416 6.64 -21.98 11.56
N GLU A 417 7.70 -21.18 11.76
CA GLU A 417 9.07 -21.50 11.39
C GLU A 417 9.24 -21.82 9.90
N ASN A 418 8.36 -21.27 9.06
CA ASN A 418 8.30 -21.57 7.64
C ASN A 418 8.24 -20.27 6.82
N ILE A 419 9.33 -19.95 6.15
CA ILE A 419 9.39 -18.76 5.30
C ILE A 419 8.47 -18.87 4.09
N LEU A 420 8.16 -20.09 3.64
CA LEU A 420 7.32 -20.32 2.47
C LEU A 420 5.86 -19.96 2.72
N SER A 421 5.36 -20.09 3.96
CA SER A 421 4.01 -19.60 4.28
C SER A 421 3.94 -18.07 4.27
N CYS A 422 5.00 -17.39 4.70
CA CYS A 422 5.08 -15.94 4.61
C CYS A 422 5.21 -15.49 3.14
N THR A 423 6.03 -16.20 2.37
CA THR A 423 6.18 -15.98 0.92
C THR A 423 4.84 -16.12 0.20
N LEU A 424 4.04 -17.15 0.54
CA LEU A 424 2.71 -17.34 -0.05
C LEU A 424 1.77 -16.17 0.27
N LEU A 425 1.72 -15.74 1.54
CA LEU A 425 0.89 -14.60 1.96
C LEU A 425 1.33 -13.31 1.26
N HIS A 426 2.63 -13.03 1.25
CA HIS A 426 3.17 -11.82 0.62
C HIS A 426 2.97 -11.86 -0.90
N ALA A 427 3.19 -12.99 -1.56
CA ALA A 427 2.92 -13.13 -3.00
C ALA A 427 1.44 -12.91 -3.31
N TRP A 428 0.52 -13.45 -2.49
CA TRP A 428 -0.91 -13.19 -2.66
C TRP A 428 -1.23 -11.69 -2.63
N ILE A 429 -0.66 -10.97 -1.66
CA ILE A 429 -0.85 -9.52 -1.49
C ILE A 429 -0.32 -8.75 -2.71
N LEU A 430 0.85 -9.11 -3.24
CA LEU A 430 1.45 -8.48 -4.43
C LEU A 430 0.66 -8.77 -5.72
N LEU A 431 0.07 -9.96 -5.81
CA LEU A 431 -0.68 -10.39 -6.99
C LEU A 431 -2.11 -9.86 -7.02
N LEU A 432 -2.65 -9.51 -5.84
CA LEU A 432 -4.03 -9.08 -5.68
C LEU A 432 -4.40 -7.89 -6.59
N PRO A 433 -3.60 -6.84 -6.77
CA PRO A 433 -3.97 -5.76 -7.69
C PRO A 433 -3.73 -6.09 -9.17
N GLN A 434 -2.98 -7.15 -9.47
CA GLN A 434 -2.49 -7.43 -10.83
C GLN A 434 -3.31 -8.51 -11.55
N ILE A 435 -3.93 -9.41 -10.79
CA ILE A 435 -4.80 -10.47 -11.35
C ILE A 435 -6.21 -9.90 -11.66
N TRP A 436 -6.54 -8.71 -11.16
CA TRP A 436 -7.92 -8.22 -11.08
C TRP A 436 -8.15 -6.86 -11.70
#